data_AF-A0A4R4TNM2-F1
#
_entry.id   AF-A0A4R4TNM2-F1
#
_cell.length_a   1.000
_cell.length_b   1.000
_cell.length_c   1.000
_cell.angle_alpha   90.00
_cell.angle_beta   90.00
_cell.angle_gamma   90.00
#
_symmetry.space_group_name_H-M   'P 1'
#
loop_
_entity.id
_entity.type
_entity.pdbx_description
1 polymer ?
#
loop_
_entity_poly.entity_id
_entity_poly.type
_entity_poly.pdbx_seq_one_letter_code
_entity_poly.pdbx_strand_id
1 'polypeptide(L)'
;MLKNLTLDFADMVTVHADKLTFVSTPGAKPDVTADGITMAFQGALEFVNDLRDVLPRDGFGAGAFVDVTPGGIRAGYSLALPALAVGVFSLTNMVLAAELSIPFDDQPFRFRFALSERHKPFNLSIAPFSGGGFLAITVCGDKVELIEGALEFGGSAAINLGIAEGGVSLMAGIYFAIGTTGTVISGYVRCGGHLSVLGLVSVSVEFYLALTYEKVTRGNDNFPEVYGEGRVTVNVRVAFFSKSVSLHLERRFRGSAGDPPFSQFVDVDDWDRYCLAFAA
;
A
#
# COMPACT_ATOMS: atom_id res chain seq x y z
N MET A 1 -19.78 19.75 -22.95
CA MET A 1 -20.48 18.46 -22.88
C MET A 1 -19.72 17.48 -23.76
N LEU A 2 -19.14 16.44 -23.16
CA LEU A 2 -18.53 15.33 -23.89
C LEU A 2 -19.49 14.14 -23.87
N LYS A 3 -19.57 13.41 -25.00
CA LYS A 3 -20.40 12.22 -25.17
C LYS A 3 -19.50 11.07 -25.65
N ASN A 4 -19.76 9.86 -25.16
CA ASN A 4 -19.00 8.65 -25.49
C ASN A 4 -17.49 8.82 -25.27
N LEU A 5 -17.10 9.16 -24.05
CA LEU A 5 -15.69 9.26 -23.69
C LEU A 5 -15.17 7.87 -23.36
N THR A 6 -14.16 7.42 -24.10
CA THR A 6 -13.39 6.22 -23.78
C THR A 6 -11.99 6.64 -23.38
N LEU A 7 -11.56 6.24 -22.19
CA LEU A 7 -10.21 6.44 -21.69
C LEU A 7 -9.57 5.06 -21.52
N ASP A 8 -8.53 4.79 -22.30
CA ASP A 8 -7.74 3.57 -22.19
C ASP A 8 -6.45 3.86 -21.43
N PHE A 9 -6.22 3.06 -20.40
CA PHE A 9 -5.04 3.14 -19.53
C PHE A 9 -4.19 1.90 -19.75
N ALA A 10 -3.16 2.05 -20.59
CA ALA A 10 -2.09 1.07 -20.82
C ALA A 10 -2.56 -0.37 -21.12
N ASP A 11 -3.68 -0.54 -21.84
CA ASP A 11 -4.32 -1.85 -22.12
C ASP A 11 -4.69 -2.67 -20.87
N MET A 12 -4.76 -2.00 -19.71
CA MET A 12 -5.09 -2.61 -18.42
C MET A 12 -6.48 -2.23 -17.95
N VAL A 13 -6.94 -1.01 -18.24
CA VAL A 13 -8.28 -0.54 -17.88
C VAL A 13 -8.84 0.38 -18.94
N THR A 14 -10.07 0.10 -19.36
CA THR A 14 -10.88 0.98 -20.19
C THR A 14 -11.99 1.58 -19.34
N VAL A 15 -12.07 2.91 -19.28
CA VAL A 15 -13.18 3.63 -18.68
C VAL A 15 -14.03 4.24 -19.78
N HIS A 16 -15.29 3.83 -19.85
CA HIS A 16 -16.27 4.38 -20.77
C HIS A 16 -17.27 5.25 -19.99
N ALA A 17 -17.56 6.45 -20.49
CA ALA A 17 -18.61 7.31 -19.96
C ALA A 17 -19.55 7.76 -21.09
N ASP A 18 -20.84 7.45 -20.95
CA ASP A 18 -21.85 7.82 -21.94
C ASP A 18 -21.95 9.34 -22.09
N LYS A 19 -21.87 10.06 -20.96
CA LYS A 19 -22.01 11.51 -20.96
C LYS A 19 -21.27 12.14 -19.78
N LEU A 20 -20.47 13.16 -20.09
CA LEU A 20 -19.80 14.02 -19.12
C LEU A 20 -20.28 15.46 -19.32
N THR A 21 -21.01 15.97 -18.34
CA THR A 21 -21.57 17.33 -18.35
C THR A 21 -20.79 18.19 -17.38
N PHE A 22 -20.26 19.30 -17.89
CA PHE A 22 -19.55 20.30 -17.12
C PHE A 22 -20.35 21.61 -17.20
N VAL A 23 -20.84 22.08 -16.07
CA VAL A 23 -21.55 23.36 -15.95
C VAL A 23 -20.74 24.26 -15.03
N SER A 24 -20.08 25.25 -15.62
CA SER A 24 -19.36 26.28 -14.87
C SER A 24 -20.17 27.58 -14.89
N THR A 25 -20.60 28.01 -13.70
CA THR A 25 -21.29 29.28 -13.51
C THR A 25 -20.34 30.23 -12.77
N PRO A 26 -20.09 31.46 -13.26
CA PRO A 26 -19.22 32.40 -12.58
C PRO A 26 -19.65 32.64 -11.12
N GLY A 27 -18.74 32.38 -10.17
CA GLY A 27 -19.00 32.54 -8.73
C GLY A 27 -19.66 31.34 -8.04
N ALA A 28 -19.94 30.24 -8.74
CA ALA A 28 -20.44 29.00 -8.14
C ALA A 28 -19.47 27.83 -8.35
N LYS A 29 -19.54 26.82 -7.47
CA LYS A 29 -18.79 25.57 -7.63
C LYS A 29 -19.16 24.94 -8.97
N PRO A 30 -18.19 24.55 -9.82
CA PRO A 30 -18.47 23.82 -11.05
C PRO A 30 -19.28 22.57 -10.75
N ASP A 31 -20.38 22.38 -11.46
CA ASP A 31 -21.21 21.20 -11.36
C ASP A 31 -20.80 20.22 -12.45
N VAL A 32 -20.31 19.06 -12.03
CA VAL A 32 -19.87 17.99 -12.93
C VAL A 32 -20.71 16.77 -12.67
N THR A 33 -21.46 16.37 -13.69
CA THR A 33 -22.30 15.18 -13.67
C THR A 33 -21.85 14.23 -14.77
N ALA A 34 -21.61 12.97 -14.40
CA ALA A 34 -21.20 11.92 -15.30
C ALA A 34 -22.24 10.79 -15.27
N ASP A 35 -22.77 10.44 -16.44
CA ASP A 35 -23.75 9.37 -16.63
C ASP A 35 -23.10 8.20 -17.37
N GLY A 36 -23.47 6.97 -17.00
CA GLY A 36 -23.08 5.76 -17.74
C GLY A 36 -21.59 5.42 -17.64
N ILE A 37 -20.93 5.73 -16.51
CA ILE A 37 -19.54 5.32 -16.30
C ILE A 37 -19.48 3.80 -16.11
N THR A 38 -18.79 3.13 -17.01
CA THR A 38 -18.46 1.70 -16.93
C THR A 38 -16.95 1.52 -17.02
N MET A 39 -16.43 0.61 -16.21
CA MET A 39 -14.99 0.30 -16.16
C MET A 39 -14.82 -1.17 -16.53
N ALA A 40 -13.96 -1.44 -17.50
CA ALA A 40 -13.57 -2.78 -17.91
C ALA A 40 -12.07 -2.96 -17.66
N PHE A 41 -11.71 -3.98 -16.89
CA PHE A 41 -10.32 -4.36 -16.71
C PHE A 41 -9.87 -5.24 -17.88
N GLN A 42 -8.65 -5.08 -18.35
CA GLN A 42 -8.10 -5.78 -19.51
C GLN A 42 -6.71 -6.33 -19.17
N GLY A 43 -6.22 -7.24 -20.02
CA GLY A 43 -4.89 -7.84 -19.87
C GLY A 43 -4.69 -8.51 -18.51
N ALA A 44 -3.63 -8.13 -17.79
CA ALA A 44 -3.29 -8.73 -16.49
C ALA A 44 -4.34 -8.45 -15.39
N LEU A 45 -5.27 -7.50 -15.58
CA LEU A 45 -6.34 -7.20 -14.62
C LEU A 45 -7.68 -7.83 -15.00
N GLU A 46 -7.76 -8.61 -16.09
CA GLU A 46 -9.02 -9.21 -16.58
C GLU A 46 -9.70 -10.09 -15.52
N PHE A 47 -8.93 -10.73 -14.64
CA PHE A 47 -9.45 -11.52 -13.50
C PHE A 47 -10.36 -10.71 -12.55
N VAL A 48 -10.24 -9.38 -12.54
CA VAL A 48 -11.12 -8.50 -11.76
C VAL A 48 -12.54 -8.51 -12.33
N ASN A 49 -12.70 -8.71 -13.64
CA ASN A 49 -14.01 -8.91 -14.26
C ASN A 49 -14.61 -10.27 -13.90
N ASP A 50 -13.80 -11.34 -13.80
CA ASP A 50 -14.28 -12.65 -13.34
C ASP A 50 -14.73 -12.57 -11.88
N LEU A 51 -14.00 -11.81 -11.06
CA LEU A 51 -14.38 -11.53 -9.68
C LEU A 51 -15.74 -10.80 -9.60
N ARG A 52 -16.05 -9.94 -10.59
CA ARG A 52 -17.35 -9.26 -10.71
C ARG A 52 -18.49 -10.22 -10.96
N ASP A 53 -18.24 -11.31 -11.69
CA ASP A 53 -19.27 -12.29 -12.04
C ASP A 53 -19.47 -13.34 -10.93
N VAL A 54 -18.44 -13.61 -10.12
CA VAL A 54 -18.49 -14.53 -8.98
C VAL A 54 -19.05 -13.87 -7.70
N LEU A 55 -18.85 -12.57 -7.54
CA LEU A 55 -19.38 -11.83 -6.40
C LEU A 55 -20.86 -11.48 -6.62
N PRO A 56 -21.73 -11.55 -5.59
CA PRO A 56 -23.14 -11.25 -5.74
C PRO A 56 -23.34 -9.89 -6.39
N ARG A 57 -24.30 -9.76 -7.32
CA ARG A 57 -24.66 -8.49 -7.97
C ARG A 57 -24.99 -7.38 -6.94
N ASP A 58 -25.41 -7.80 -5.75
CA ASP A 58 -25.74 -6.97 -4.60
C ASP A 58 -24.50 -6.56 -3.77
N GLY A 59 -23.38 -7.28 -3.93
CA GLY A 59 -22.07 -6.96 -3.34
C GLY A 59 -21.40 -5.76 -4.01
N PHE A 60 -21.89 -5.35 -5.19
CA PHE A 60 -21.53 -4.09 -5.84
C PHE A 60 -22.39 -2.89 -5.37
N GLY A 61 -23.37 -3.11 -4.49
CA GLY A 61 -24.22 -2.05 -3.93
C GLY A 61 -23.51 -1.17 -2.91
N ALA A 62 -23.49 0.15 -3.18
CA ALA A 62 -22.90 1.27 -2.41
C ALA A 62 -21.39 1.53 -2.52
N GLY A 63 -20.62 0.69 -3.22
CA GLY A 63 -19.15 0.85 -3.34
C GLY A 63 -18.66 1.85 -4.40
N ALA A 64 -19.51 2.18 -5.38
CA ALA A 64 -19.18 3.17 -6.41
C ALA A 64 -19.35 4.59 -5.85
N PHE A 65 -18.40 5.47 -6.16
CA PHE A 65 -18.45 6.86 -5.76
C PHE A 65 -18.01 7.78 -6.90
N VAL A 66 -18.60 8.96 -6.94
CA VAL A 66 -18.12 10.08 -7.74
C VAL A 66 -18.07 11.29 -6.81
N ASP A 67 -16.87 11.81 -6.61
CA ASP A 67 -16.61 12.98 -5.79
C ASP A 67 -16.05 14.11 -6.66
N VAL A 68 -16.70 15.26 -6.61
CA VAL A 68 -16.31 16.45 -7.38
C VAL A 68 -15.76 17.47 -6.40
N THR A 69 -14.45 17.68 -6.46
CA THR A 69 -13.73 18.68 -5.66
C THR A 69 -13.35 19.88 -6.54
N PRO A 70 -13.02 21.04 -5.95
CA PRO A 70 -12.49 22.17 -6.72
C PRO A 70 -11.20 21.85 -7.50
N GLY A 71 -10.47 20.80 -7.11
CA GLY A 71 -9.23 20.38 -7.77
C GLY A 71 -9.42 19.31 -8.86
N GLY A 72 -10.61 18.72 -8.98
CA GLY A 72 -10.87 17.64 -9.95
C GLY A 72 -12.01 16.71 -9.57
N ILE A 73 -12.25 15.74 -10.45
CA ILE A 73 -13.23 14.66 -10.29
C ILE A 73 -12.50 13.39 -9.88
N ARG A 74 -13.00 12.71 -8.85
CA ARG A 74 -12.61 11.34 -8.52
C ARG A 74 -13.81 10.44 -8.73
N ALA A 75 -13.68 9.47 -9.61
CA ALA A 75 -14.70 8.47 -9.85
C ALA A 75 -14.07 7.12 -9.58
N GLY A 76 -14.68 6.31 -8.72
CA GLY A 76 -14.08 5.06 -8.33
C GLY A 76 -15.06 4.07 -7.77
N TYR A 77 -14.52 2.92 -7.42
CA TYR A 77 -15.23 1.81 -6.86
C TYR A 77 -14.40 1.17 -5.77
N SER A 78 -15.02 0.89 -4.63
CA SER A 78 -14.40 0.19 -3.51
C SER A 78 -15.28 -0.98 -3.08
N LEU A 79 -14.67 -2.16 -2.97
CA LEU A 79 -15.32 -3.41 -2.62
C LEU A 79 -14.63 -4.03 -1.43
N ALA A 80 -15.30 -4.05 -0.30
CA ALA A 80 -14.87 -4.84 0.83
C ALA A 80 -15.10 -6.33 0.50
N LEU A 81 -14.02 -7.11 0.49
CA LEU A 81 -14.11 -8.55 0.26
C LEU A 81 -14.45 -9.24 1.58
N PRO A 82 -15.29 -10.29 1.56
CA PRO A 82 -15.58 -11.08 2.75
C PRO A 82 -14.30 -11.63 3.38
N ALA A 83 -14.30 -11.73 4.71
CA ALA A 83 -13.23 -12.42 5.42
C ALA A 83 -13.15 -13.88 4.98
N LEU A 84 -11.95 -14.33 4.60
CA LEU A 84 -11.67 -15.72 4.27
C LEU A 84 -11.02 -16.37 5.48
N ALA A 85 -11.71 -17.30 6.13
CA ALA A 85 -11.17 -18.04 7.27
C ALA A 85 -11.30 -19.55 7.03
N VAL A 86 -10.17 -20.26 7.11
CA VAL A 86 -10.10 -21.72 6.95
C VAL A 86 -9.17 -22.28 8.02
N GLY A 87 -9.75 -22.87 9.06
CA GLY A 87 -8.99 -23.46 10.17
C GLY A 87 -8.15 -22.41 10.91
N VAL A 88 -6.82 -22.57 10.87
CA VAL A 88 -5.86 -21.63 11.48
C VAL A 88 -5.50 -20.43 10.60
N PHE A 89 -5.97 -20.42 9.35
CA PHE A 89 -5.77 -19.33 8.40
C PHE A 89 -6.93 -18.34 8.45
N SER A 90 -6.62 -17.05 8.48
CA SER A 90 -7.57 -15.95 8.40
C SER A 90 -7.02 -14.82 7.54
N LEU A 91 -7.81 -14.33 6.59
CA LEU A 91 -7.52 -13.17 5.76
C LEU A 91 -8.71 -12.21 5.84
N THR A 92 -8.45 -11.00 6.34
CA THR A 92 -9.49 -10.03 6.69
C THR A 92 -9.12 -8.63 6.23
N ASN A 93 -10.08 -7.69 6.26
CA ASN A 93 -9.88 -6.30 5.85
C ASN A 93 -9.33 -6.13 4.42
N MET A 94 -9.64 -7.08 3.54
CA MET A 94 -9.36 -6.96 2.13
C MET A 94 -10.34 -5.98 1.50
N VAL A 95 -9.81 -4.98 0.81
CA VAL A 95 -10.62 -4.04 0.04
C VAL A 95 -10.02 -3.96 -1.35
N LEU A 96 -10.81 -4.23 -2.38
CA LEU A 96 -10.42 -3.96 -3.75
C LEU A 96 -10.88 -2.55 -4.11
N ALA A 97 -10.00 -1.70 -4.62
CA ALA A 97 -10.34 -0.35 -5.04
C ALA A 97 -9.81 -0.05 -6.45
N ALA A 98 -10.61 0.67 -7.22
CA ALA A 98 -10.24 1.23 -8.51
C ALA A 98 -10.72 2.68 -8.56
N GLU A 99 -9.84 3.63 -8.79
CA GLU A 99 -10.14 5.06 -8.80
C GLU A 99 -9.55 5.73 -10.05
N LEU A 100 -10.39 6.46 -10.78
CA LEU A 100 -10.00 7.41 -11.80
C LEU A 100 -10.00 8.82 -11.19
N SER A 101 -8.85 9.50 -11.29
CA SER A 101 -8.67 10.88 -10.89
C SER A 101 -8.48 11.76 -12.12
N ILE A 102 -9.36 12.74 -12.27
CA ILE A 102 -9.39 13.73 -13.35
C ILE A 102 -9.17 15.11 -12.73
N PRO A 103 -7.91 15.60 -12.65
CA PRO A 103 -7.65 16.93 -12.15
C PRO A 103 -8.17 18.02 -13.12
N PHE A 104 -8.42 19.22 -12.60
CA PHE A 104 -8.86 20.39 -13.40
C PHE A 104 -7.71 21.31 -13.81
N ASP A 105 -6.48 20.98 -13.45
CA ASP A 105 -5.26 21.67 -13.88
C ASP A 105 -4.57 20.87 -15.02
N ASP A 106 -3.38 21.31 -15.42
CA ASP A 106 -2.58 20.65 -16.48
C ASP A 106 -1.94 19.33 -16.02
N GLN A 107 -2.36 18.76 -14.87
CA GLN A 107 -1.91 17.44 -14.46
C GLN A 107 -2.58 16.34 -15.30
N PRO A 108 -1.85 15.26 -15.61
CA PRO A 108 -2.41 14.14 -16.35
C PRO A 108 -3.44 13.37 -15.53
N PHE A 109 -4.39 12.74 -16.23
CA PHE A 109 -5.35 11.81 -15.63
C PHE A 109 -4.62 10.62 -15.02
N ARG A 110 -5.11 10.14 -13.87
CA ARG A 110 -4.52 9.00 -13.16
C ARG A 110 -5.56 7.94 -12.90
N PHE A 111 -5.19 6.70 -13.14
CA PHE A 111 -5.97 5.54 -12.75
C PHE A 111 -5.20 4.78 -11.65
N ARG A 112 -5.83 4.50 -10.52
CA ARG A 112 -5.24 3.75 -9.41
C ARG A 112 -6.05 2.50 -9.12
N PHE A 113 -5.38 1.36 -9.10
CA PHE A 113 -5.91 0.10 -8.61
C PHE A 113 -5.21 -0.26 -7.30
N ALA A 114 -5.95 -0.76 -6.32
CA ALA A 114 -5.40 -1.15 -5.03
C ALA A 114 -6.09 -2.39 -4.45
N LEU A 115 -5.27 -3.34 -3.98
CA LEU A 115 -5.65 -4.40 -3.06
C LEU A 115 -5.26 -3.96 -1.65
N SER A 116 -6.22 -3.36 -0.96
CA SER A 116 -6.08 -2.58 0.26
C SER A 116 -5.11 -1.40 0.07
N GLU A 117 -5.14 -0.45 0.98
CA GLU A 117 -4.27 0.71 0.91
C GLU A 117 -3.30 0.74 2.07
N ARG A 118 -2.20 1.49 1.94
CA ARG A 118 -1.21 1.66 3.01
C ARG A 118 -1.83 2.05 4.34
N HIS A 119 -2.82 2.94 4.32
CA HIS A 119 -3.49 3.44 5.52
C HIS A 119 -4.55 2.46 6.07
N LYS A 120 -4.91 1.44 5.29
CA LYS A 120 -5.88 0.40 5.66
C LYS A 120 -5.49 -0.94 5.01
N PRO A 121 -4.39 -1.57 5.48
CA PRO A 121 -3.91 -2.82 4.91
C PRO A 121 -4.87 -3.99 5.19
N PHE A 122 -4.79 -5.05 4.39
CA PHE A 122 -5.42 -6.33 4.73
C PHE A 122 -4.63 -6.99 5.86
N ASN A 123 -5.28 -7.84 6.65
CA ASN A 123 -4.63 -8.62 7.71
C ASN A 123 -4.61 -10.10 7.35
N LEU A 124 -3.47 -10.74 7.51
CA LEU A 124 -3.25 -12.16 7.31
C LEU A 124 -2.83 -12.80 8.63
N SER A 125 -3.47 -13.90 9.03
CA SER A 125 -3.09 -14.64 10.23
C SER A 125 -3.06 -16.14 9.94
N ILE A 126 -2.03 -16.82 10.43
CA ILE A 126 -1.83 -18.27 10.37
C ILE A 126 -1.38 -18.75 11.75
N ALA A 127 -2.29 -19.36 12.51
CA ALA A 127 -2.03 -19.84 13.87
C ALA A 127 -1.50 -18.70 14.79
N PRO A 128 -0.32 -18.75 15.47
CA PRO A 128 0.14 -17.61 16.28
C PRO A 128 0.76 -16.49 15.43
N PHE A 129 0.95 -16.72 14.13
CA PHE A 129 1.52 -15.75 13.23
C PHE A 129 0.44 -14.83 12.68
N SER A 130 0.76 -13.54 12.60
CA SER A 130 -0.10 -12.50 12.06
C SER A 130 0.74 -11.52 11.26
N GLY A 131 0.08 -10.82 10.36
CA GLY A 131 0.71 -9.92 9.42
C GLY A 131 -0.36 -9.19 8.62
N GLY A 132 0.06 -8.68 7.48
CA GLY A 132 -0.82 -7.92 6.62
C GLY A 132 -0.06 -7.26 5.50
N GLY A 133 -0.78 -6.52 4.67
CA GLY A 133 -0.15 -5.86 3.54
C GLY A 133 -1.11 -5.04 2.72
N PHE A 134 -0.56 -4.50 1.65
CA PHE A 134 -1.31 -3.84 0.62
C PHE A 134 -0.52 -3.88 -0.68
N LEU A 135 -1.22 -3.72 -1.80
CA LEU A 135 -0.60 -3.57 -3.11
C LEU A 135 -1.41 -2.54 -3.90
N ALA A 136 -0.74 -1.56 -4.50
CA ALA A 136 -1.39 -0.56 -5.31
C ALA A 136 -0.56 -0.22 -6.55
N ILE A 137 -1.25 0.08 -7.64
CA ILE A 137 -0.68 0.46 -8.93
C ILE A 137 -1.36 1.75 -9.35
N THR A 138 -0.59 2.78 -9.67
CA THR A 138 -1.04 4.01 -10.28
C THR A 138 -0.51 4.09 -11.70
N VAL A 139 -1.40 4.31 -12.66
CA VAL A 139 -1.13 4.52 -14.07
C VAL A 139 -1.49 5.97 -14.41
N CYS A 140 -0.65 6.60 -15.21
CA CYS A 140 -0.82 7.96 -15.65
C CYS A 140 -0.70 8.00 -17.18
N GLY A 141 -1.82 8.21 -17.87
CA GLY A 141 -1.90 8.03 -19.33
C GLY A 141 -1.52 6.60 -19.73
N ASP A 142 -0.45 6.46 -20.51
CA ASP A 142 0.09 5.20 -21.04
C ASP A 142 1.22 4.60 -20.19
N LYS A 143 1.60 5.25 -19.07
CA LYS A 143 2.75 4.85 -18.25
C LYS A 143 2.33 4.45 -16.85
N VAL A 144 2.92 3.36 -16.35
CA VAL A 144 2.86 3.04 -14.92
C VAL A 144 3.65 4.09 -14.16
N GLU A 145 2.95 4.87 -13.33
CA GLU A 145 3.56 5.93 -12.53
C GLU A 145 4.18 5.38 -11.25
N LEU A 146 3.47 4.47 -10.58
CA LEU A 146 3.86 3.92 -9.29
C LEU A 146 3.31 2.52 -9.09
N ILE A 147 4.16 1.58 -8.70
CA ILE A 147 3.76 0.31 -8.08
C ILE A 147 4.25 0.35 -6.65
N GLU A 148 3.35 0.18 -5.70
CA GLU A 148 3.64 0.28 -4.27
C GLU A 148 3.04 -0.91 -3.54
N GLY A 149 3.80 -1.53 -2.66
CA GLY A 149 3.27 -2.59 -1.83
C GLY A 149 4.04 -2.77 -0.54
N ALA A 150 3.38 -3.40 0.42
CA ALA A 150 4.01 -3.88 1.63
C ALA A 150 3.45 -5.24 1.99
N LEU A 151 4.31 -6.08 2.53
CA LEU A 151 3.93 -7.32 3.20
C LEU A 151 4.66 -7.38 4.54
N GLU A 152 3.90 -7.58 5.60
CA GLU A 152 4.39 -7.74 6.96
C GLU A 152 3.90 -9.08 7.50
N PHE A 153 4.75 -9.75 8.25
CA PHE A 153 4.46 -11.00 8.94
C PHE A 153 5.19 -11.04 10.28
N GLY A 154 4.65 -11.76 11.24
CA GLY A 154 5.19 -11.79 12.58
C GLY A 154 4.26 -12.49 13.54
N GLY A 155 4.34 -12.15 14.82
CA GLY A 155 3.50 -12.74 15.85
C GLY A 155 3.44 -11.85 17.07
N SER A 156 2.39 -12.03 17.86
CA SER A 156 2.23 -11.36 19.14
C SER A 156 1.69 -12.32 20.18
N ALA A 157 2.05 -12.06 21.42
CA ALA A 157 1.54 -12.77 22.58
C ALA A 157 1.15 -11.74 23.64
N ALA A 158 0.01 -11.93 24.28
CA ALA A 158 -0.48 -11.08 25.35
C ALA A 158 -0.94 -11.93 26.52
N ILE A 159 -0.78 -11.39 27.73
CA ILE A 159 -1.23 -11.98 28.98
C ILE A 159 -1.98 -10.93 29.80
N ASN A 160 -3.08 -11.34 30.41
CA ASN A 160 -3.82 -10.52 31.35
C ASN A 160 -4.08 -11.33 32.63
N LEU A 161 -3.60 -10.82 33.76
CA LEU A 161 -3.70 -11.42 35.09
C LEU A 161 -4.67 -10.64 36.01
N GLY A 162 -5.49 -9.75 35.45
CA GLY A 162 -6.43 -8.88 36.15
C GLY A 162 -5.77 -7.66 36.80
N ILE A 163 -4.70 -7.85 37.57
CA ILE A 163 -3.95 -6.76 38.20
C ILE A 163 -2.81 -6.22 37.31
N ALA A 164 -2.36 -7.03 36.37
CA ALA A 164 -1.30 -6.70 35.43
C ALA A 164 -1.60 -7.32 34.06
N GLU A 165 -1.32 -6.56 33.01
CA GLU A 165 -1.44 -6.99 31.64
C GLU A 165 -0.17 -6.61 30.88
N GLY A 166 0.22 -7.44 29.93
CA GLY A 166 1.36 -7.15 29.09
C GLY A 166 1.34 -7.95 27.82
N GLY A 167 2.07 -7.48 26.83
CA GLY A 167 2.17 -8.17 25.55
C GLY A 167 3.46 -7.86 24.85
N VAL A 168 3.88 -8.78 24.00
CA VAL A 168 5.03 -8.66 23.13
C VAL A 168 4.60 -8.88 21.69
N SER A 169 5.30 -8.23 20.77
CA SER A 169 5.12 -8.39 19.33
C SER A 169 6.46 -8.37 18.63
N LEU A 170 6.58 -9.17 17.57
CA LEU A 170 7.70 -9.17 16.64
C LEU A 170 7.11 -9.24 15.25
N MET A 171 7.42 -8.26 14.41
CA MET A 171 6.96 -8.16 13.03
C MET A 171 8.14 -7.87 12.13
N ALA A 172 8.19 -8.52 10.99
CA ALA A 172 9.13 -8.28 9.91
C ALA A 172 8.33 -7.97 8.65
N GLY A 173 8.81 -7.03 7.85
CA GLY A 173 8.12 -6.64 6.64
C GLY A 173 9.04 -6.17 5.55
N ILE A 174 8.51 -6.21 4.34
CA ILE A 174 9.13 -5.66 3.15
C ILE A 174 8.16 -4.61 2.61
N TYR A 175 8.71 -3.45 2.30
CA TYR A 175 8.04 -2.38 1.60
C TYR A 175 8.77 -2.13 0.28
N PHE A 176 8.02 -1.94 -0.80
CA PHE A 176 8.58 -1.54 -2.09
C PHE A 176 7.73 -0.46 -2.75
N ALA A 177 8.40 0.45 -3.43
CA ALA A 177 7.80 1.46 -4.28
C ALA A 177 8.67 1.61 -5.53
N ILE A 178 8.07 1.37 -6.69
CA ILE A 178 8.72 1.47 -8.00
C ILE A 178 7.98 2.56 -8.75
N GLY A 179 8.62 3.71 -8.92
CA GLY A 179 8.05 4.83 -9.66
C GLY A 179 8.94 5.27 -10.82
N THR A 180 8.46 6.26 -11.58
CA THR A 180 9.18 6.82 -12.73
C THR A 180 10.48 7.53 -12.34
N THR A 181 10.55 8.08 -11.13
CA THR A 181 11.69 8.88 -10.63
C THR A 181 12.64 8.08 -9.74
N GLY A 182 12.30 6.84 -9.42
CA GLY A 182 13.14 6.01 -8.58
C GLY A 182 12.48 4.73 -8.07
N THR A 183 13.29 3.94 -7.38
CA THR A 183 12.85 2.68 -6.76
C THR A 183 13.31 2.65 -5.32
N VAL A 184 12.39 2.33 -4.42
CA VAL A 184 12.63 2.16 -3.00
C VAL A 184 12.26 0.73 -2.63
N ILE A 185 13.17 0.04 -1.96
CA ILE A 185 12.92 -1.28 -1.36
C ILE A 185 13.44 -1.20 0.07
N SER A 186 12.58 -1.49 1.04
CA SER A 186 12.92 -1.45 2.45
C SER A 186 12.54 -2.77 3.10
N GLY A 187 13.51 -3.42 3.73
CA GLY A 187 13.26 -4.52 4.66
C GLY A 187 13.34 -3.98 6.08
N TYR A 188 12.34 -4.28 6.91
CA TYR A 188 12.32 -3.80 8.29
C TYR A 188 11.88 -4.89 9.27
N VAL A 189 12.34 -4.76 10.50
CA VAL A 189 11.94 -5.56 11.66
C VAL A 189 11.55 -4.60 12.76
N ARG A 190 10.37 -4.80 13.33
CA ARG A 190 9.91 -4.08 14.51
C ARG A 190 9.52 -5.08 15.58
N CYS A 191 9.94 -4.82 16.81
CA CYS A 191 9.46 -5.57 17.95
C CYS A 191 9.18 -4.63 19.10
N GLY A 192 8.25 -5.01 19.95
CA GLY A 192 7.90 -4.18 21.08
C GLY A 192 7.18 -4.96 22.14
N GLY A 193 7.31 -4.48 23.37
CA GLY A 193 6.66 -5.01 24.53
C GLY A 193 6.00 -3.91 25.33
N HIS A 194 4.89 -4.21 25.96
CA HIS A 194 4.29 -3.33 26.97
C HIS A 194 3.88 -4.13 28.20
N LEU A 195 3.93 -3.48 29.34
CA LEU A 195 3.44 -3.98 30.62
C LEU A 195 2.69 -2.84 31.30
N SER A 196 1.50 -3.13 31.82
CA SER A 196 0.66 -2.22 32.57
C SER A 196 0.20 -2.90 33.86
N VAL A 197 0.27 -2.18 34.98
CA VAL A 197 -0.13 -2.67 36.30
C VAL A 197 -1.17 -1.70 36.86
N LEU A 198 -2.38 -2.22 37.11
CA LEU A 198 -3.54 -1.49 37.64
C LEU A 198 -3.93 -0.21 36.84
N GLY A 199 -3.43 -0.06 35.61
CA GLY A 199 -3.53 1.19 34.85
C GLY A 199 -2.79 2.38 35.46
N LEU A 200 -2.03 2.16 36.55
CA LEU A 200 -1.28 3.19 37.27
C LEU A 200 0.16 3.27 36.78
N VAL A 201 0.79 2.14 36.46
CA VAL A 201 2.17 2.11 35.98
C VAL A 201 2.19 1.37 34.65
N SER A 202 2.78 1.98 33.63
CA SER A 202 2.95 1.35 32.32
C SER A 202 4.36 1.57 31.81
N VAL A 203 4.94 0.54 31.22
CA VAL A 203 6.22 0.60 30.53
C VAL A 203 6.03 0.01 29.14
N SER A 204 6.50 0.69 28.12
CA SER A 204 6.62 0.13 26.78
C SER A 204 8.02 0.32 26.21
N VAL A 205 8.45 -0.65 25.43
CA VAL A 205 9.70 -0.63 24.68
C VAL A 205 9.39 -0.99 23.25
N GLU A 206 9.87 -0.19 22.32
CA GLU A 206 9.74 -0.40 20.89
C GLU A 206 11.13 -0.36 20.27
N PHE A 207 11.43 -1.37 19.44
CA PHE A 207 12.62 -1.48 18.63
C PHE A 207 12.19 -1.53 17.16
N TYR A 208 12.86 -0.73 16.35
CA TYR A 208 12.68 -0.69 14.91
C TYR A 208 14.05 -0.71 14.23
N LEU A 209 14.22 -1.60 13.26
CA LEU A 209 15.42 -1.68 12.43
C LEU A 209 14.97 -1.80 10.99
N ALA A 210 15.47 -0.93 10.12
CA ALA A 210 15.19 -0.96 8.70
C ALA A 210 16.48 -0.85 7.89
N LEU A 211 16.49 -1.52 6.75
CA LEU A 211 17.50 -1.36 5.71
C LEU A 211 16.76 -1.01 4.42
N THR A 212 17.04 0.17 3.89
CA THR A 212 16.39 0.72 2.72
C THR A 212 17.40 0.88 1.60
N TYR A 213 17.10 0.28 0.45
CA TYR A 213 17.70 0.59 -0.83
C TYR A 213 16.84 1.64 -1.53
N GLU A 214 17.48 2.72 -1.98
CA GLU A 214 16.86 3.77 -2.76
C GLU A 214 17.69 4.02 -4.01
N LYS A 215 17.06 3.95 -5.17
CA LYS A 215 17.63 4.33 -6.45
C LYS A 215 16.91 5.57 -6.93
N VAL A 216 17.60 6.70 -6.94
CA VAL A 216 17.04 7.95 -7.49
C VAL A 216 17.55 8.13 -8.92
N THR A 217 16.64 8.35 -9.86
CA THR A 217 16.97 8.66 -11.25
C THR A 217 16.91 10.18 -11.46
N ARG A 218 18.05 10.78 -11.81
CA ARG A 218 18.13 12.21 -12.17
C ARG A 218 18.76 12.33 -13.56
N GLY A 219 17.94 12.65 -14.56
CA GLY A 219 18.41 12.67 -15.95
C GLY A 219 18.78 11.25 -16.40
N ASN A 220 20.00 11.08 -16.91
CA ASN A 220 20.52 9.77 -17.34
C ASN A 220 21.28 9.02 -16.23
N ASP A 221 21.49 9.66 -15.08
CA ASP A 221 22.30 9.12 -14.00
C ASP A 221 21.43 8.48 -12.92
N ASN A 222 21.87 7.32 -12.44
CA ASN A 222 21.25 6.58 -11.35
C ASN A 222 22.14 6.68 -10.12
N PHE A 223 21.56 7.09 -8.99
CA PHE A 223 22.25 7.19 -7.71
C PHE A 223 21.68 6.15 -6.75
N PRO A 224 22.24 4.93 -6.71
CA PRO A 224 21.87 3.94 -5.71
C PRO A 224 22.47 4.31 -4.36
N GLU A 225 21.62 4.35 -3.34
CA GLU A 225 22.00 4.55 -1.94
C GLU A 225 21.33 3.47 -1.09
N VAL A 226 22.09 2.90 -0.15
CA VAL A 226 21.56 2.02 0.89
C VAL A 226 21.70 2.74 2.21
N TYR A 227 20.63 2.87 2.98
CA TYR A 227 20.72 3.38 4.34
C TYR A 227 20.01 2.46 5.33
N GLY A 228 20.63 2.29 6.49
CA GLY A 228 20.09 1.59 7.63
C GLY A 228 19.66 2.57 8.71
N GLU A 229 18.48 2.33 9.30
CA GLU A 229 17.96 3.07 10.44
C GLU A 229 17.66 2.09 11.58
N GLY A 230 18.12 2.42 12.79
CA GLY A 230 17.76 1.73 14.02
C GLY A 230 17.18 2.72 15.03
N ARG A 231 16.05 2.37 15.64
CA ARG A 231 15.38 3.19 16.66
C ARG A 231 14.96 2.34 17.83
N VAL A 232 15.25 2.82 19.04
CA VAL A 232 14.75 2.23 20.29
C VAL A 232 14.04 3.31 21.07
N THR A 233 12.76 3.09 21.37
CA THR A 233 11.93 4.01 22.13
C THR A 233 11.44 3.32 23.40
N VAL A 234 11.72 3.93 24.55
CA VAL A 234 11.25 3.47 25.85
C VAL A 234 10.31 4.52 26.42
N ASN A 235 9.09 4.12 26.75
CA ASN A 235 8.10 4.97 27.41
C ASN A 235 7.81 4.42 28.80
N VAL A 236 7.83 5.30 29.80
CA VAL A 236 7.42 5.00 31.16
C VAL A 236 6.33 5.97 31.58
N ARG A 237 5.21 5.43 32.02
CA ARG A 237 4.07 6.17 32.56
C ARG A 237 3.81 5.78 34.01
N VAL A 238 3.63 6.78 34.87
CA VAL A 238 3.22 6.64 36.27
C VAL A 238 2.07 7.61 36.55
N ALA A 239 0.88 7.06 36.77
CA ALA A 239 -0.40 7.74 36.91
C ALA A 239 -0.67 8.74 35.76
N PHE A 240 -0.50 10.03 36.04
CA PHE A 240 -0.73 11.13 35.09
C PHE A 240 0.55 11.64 34.41
N PHE A 241 1.71 11.10 34.78
CA PHE A 241 3.00 11.52 34.25
C PHE A 241 3.55 10.45 33.29
N SER A 242 4.08 10.88 32.15
CA SER A 242 4.74 10.00 31.18
C SER A 242 6.04 10.62 30.69
N LYS A 243 7.07 9.81 30.52
CA LYS A 243 8.34 10.22 29.93
C LYS A 243 8.78 9.19 28.89
N SER A 244 9.22 9.67 27.73
CA SER A 244 9.77 8.85 26.65
C SER A 244 11.23 9.18 26.42
N VAL A 245 12.05 8.16 26.19
CA VAL A 245 13.44 8.27 25.76
C VAL A 245 13.59 7.49 24.46
N SER A 246 14.13 8.15 23.43
CA SER A 246 14.36 7.53 22.13
C SER A 246 15.84 7.62 21.76
N LEU A 247 16.43 6.49 21.39
CA LEU A 247 17.76 6.40 20.80
C LEU A 247 17.59 6.12 19.31
N HIS A 248 18.31 6.86 18.49
CA HIS A 248 18.28 6.77 17.03
C HIS A 248 19.69 6.57 16.50
N LEU A 249 19.85 5.62 15.59
CA LEU A 249 21.08 5.34 14.87
C LEU A 249 20.76 5.30 13.38
N GLU A 250 21.53 6.00 12.58
CA GLU A 250 21.42 5.97 11.13
C GLU A 250 22.80 5.76 10.51
N ARG A 251 22.85 4.94 9.46
CA ARG A 251 24.07 4.71 8.67
C ARG A 251 23.73 4.68 7.19
N ARG A 252 24.37 5.54 6.40
CA ARG A 252 24.22 5.58 4.94
C ARG A 252 25.44 5.01 4.24
N PHE A 253 25.20 4.27 3.17
CA PHE A 253 26.17 3.69 2.25
C PHE A 253 25.81 4.15 0.85
N ARG A 254 26.58 5.08 0.29
CA ARG A 254 26.42 5.49 -1.11
C ARG A 254 27.08 4.45 -2.01
N GLY A 255 26.36 3.96 -3.02
CA GLY A 255 26.97 3.18 -4.08
C GLY A 255 27.97 4.05 -4.85
N SER A 256 29.11 3.48 -5.23
CA SER A 256 30.03 4.17 -6.15
C SER A 256 29.45 4.14 -7.57
N ALA A 257 29.70 5.16 -8.38
CA ALA A 257 29.29 5.19 -9.79
C ALA A 257 29.89 4.06 -10.64
N GLY A 258 30.83 3.27 -10.09
CA GLY A 258 31.46 2.11 -10.71
C GLY A 258 31.09 0.77 -10.09
N ASP A 259 30.12 0.71 -9.17
CA ASP A 259 29.71 -0.57 -8.59
C ASP A 259 28.95 -1.39 -9.64
N PRO A 260 29.38 -2.63 -9.94
CA PRO A 260 28.71 -3.48 -10.92
C PRO A 260 27.24 -3.67 -10.50
N PRO A 261 26.25 -3.50 -11.39
CA PRO A 261 24.87 -3.83 -11.08
C PRO A 261 24.75 -5.31 -10.68
N PHE A 262 23.74 -5.67 -9.89
CA PHE A 262 23.47 -7.06 -9.48
C PHE A 262 23.48 -8.05 -10.66
N SER A 263 23.01 -7.61 -11.83
CA SER A 263 23.02 -8.39 -13.08
C SER A 263 24.42 -8.73 -13.62
N GLN A 264 25.48 -8.10 -13.13
CA GLN A 264 26.87 -8.46 -13.43
C GLN A 264 27.44 -9.47 -12.44
N PHE A 265 26.73 -9.75 -11.34
CA PHE A 265 27.15 -10.70 -10.31
C PHE A 265 26.31 -11.99 -10.29
N VAL A 266 25.05 -11.91 -10.72
CA VAL A 266 24.12 -13.05 -10.73
C VAL A 266 23.52 -13.17 -12.12
N ASP A 267 23.77 -14.29 -12.77
CA ASP A 267 23.17 -14.62 -14.05
C ASP A 267 21.71 -15.04 -13.85
N VAL A 268 20.88 -14.88 -14.89
CA VAL A 268 19.43 -15.16 -14.79
C VAL A 268 19.17 -16.61 -14.40
N ASP A 269 19.96 -17.53 -14.94
CA ASP A 269 19.87 -18.97 -14.65
C ASP A 269 20.17 -19.30 -13.17
N ASP A 270 21.09 -18.57 -12.55
CA ASP A 270 21.44 -18.75 -11.13
C ASP A 270 20.34 -18.21 -10.22
N TRP A 271 19.68 -17.12 -10.62
CA TRP A 271 18.53 -16.56 -9.90
C TRP A 271 17.32 -17.50 -9.98
N ASP A 272 17.01 -18.02 -11.16
CA ASP A 272 15.90 -18.96 -11.34
C ASP A 272 16.13 -20.24 -10.52
N ARG A 273 17.36 -20.76 -10.51
CA ARG A 273 17.74 -21.91 -9.68
C ARG A 273 17.61 -21.62 -8.19
N TYR A 274 17.97 -20.41 -7.74
CA TYR A 274 17.76 -19.97 -6.37
C TYR A 274 16.27 -19.92 -6.03
N CYS A 275 15.44 -19.28 -6.86
CA CYS A 275 13.99 -19.20 -6.65
C CYS A 275 13.31 -20.57 -6.61
N LEU A 276 13.72 -21.50 -7.49
CA LEU A 276 13.21 -22.87 -7.51
C LEU A 276 13.55 -23.66 -6.23
N ALA A 277 14.67 -23.35 -5.58
CA ALA A 277 15.06 -24.01 -4.33
C ALA A 277 14.14 -23.66 -3.14
N PHE A 278 13.40 -22.55 -3.21
CA PHE A 278 12.44 -22.10 -2.19
C PHE A 278 10.97 -22.31 -2.60
N ALA A 279 10.72 -22.91 -3.77
CA ALA A 279 9.38 -23.18 -4.28
C ALA A 279 8.81 -24.56 -3.85
N ALA A 280 9.45 -25.24 -2.89
CA ALA A 280 9.04 -26.55 -2.35
C ALA A 280 8.23 -26.44 -1.06
#